data_AF-A0A961RNT0-F1
#
_entry.id   AF-A0A961RNT0-F1
#
_cell.length_a   1.000
_cell.length_b   1.000
_cell.length_c   1.000
_cell.angle_alpha   90.00
_cell.angle_beta   90.00
_cell.angle_gamma   90.00
#
_symmetry.space_group_name_H-M   'P 1'
#
loop_
_entity.id
_entity.type
_entity.pdbx_description
1 polymer ?
#
loop_
_entity_poly.entity_id
_entity_poly.type
_entity_poly.pdbx_seq_one_letter_code
_entity_poly.pdbx_strand_id
1 'polypeptide(L)'
;VHGLITGEADEFDRRVRFVEAPRFGIAGKPLEMTYEVTDTGDGGGTVSVEVRINGDLVTTEEAVPGAAMPLEIIVPNGGRNIVELSIPRAGDEVTPANNRAVAVVDGIRENLRVLLVSGEPHAGERTWRNLLKSDASVDLVHFTILRPPEKQDGTPINELSLIAFPTRELFVEKIDDFDLIILDRYQHRDVLPVLYYDYIAQYVQNGGALLVAAGPEYAGEQSIARTPLLPALPAMPTGQVIDQAFHPRLTETGERHPVTRGLDGAASEPPQWSRWFRQVAVDQPQGEVVMRGVGERPLLILNRYGEGRVAQLLSDQGWLWARGFEGG
;
A
#
# COMPACT_ATOMS: atom_id res chain seq x y z
N VAL A 1 -39.41 44.11 34.22
CA VAL A 1 -38.78 43.10 33.34
C VAL A 1 -39.61 43.06 32.06
N HIS A 2 -39.05 43.45 30.93
CA HIS A 2 -39.71 43.32 29.62
C HIS A 2 -38.92 42.29 28.81
N GLY A 3 -39.55 41.17 28.51
CA GLY A 3 -39.01 40.13 27.64
C GLY A 3 -39.92 39.99 26.43
N LEU A 4 -39.32 39.94 25.24
CA LEU A 4 -40.00 39.54 24.02
C LEU A 4 -39.93 38.01 23.96
N ILE A 5 -41.07 37.34 24.09
CA ILE A 5 -41.18 35.91 23.79
C ILE A 5 -41.59 35.82 22.33
N THR A 6 -40.74 35.24 21.50
CA THR A 6 -41.01 34.92 20.10
C THR A 6 -41.12 33.40 19.97
N GLY A 7 -42.22 32.91 19.39
CA GLY A 7 -42.51 31.49 19.21
C GLY A 7 -43.95 31.15 19.55
N GLU A 8 -44.45 30.01 19.04
CA GLU A 8 -45.76 29.46 19.42
C GLU A 8 -45.59 28.43 20.55
N ALA A 9 -46.62 28.24 21.39
CA ALA A 9 -46.52 27.35 22.56
C ALA A 9 -46.30 25.87 22.19
N ASP A 10 -46.68 25.49 20.97
CA ASP A 10 -46.62 24.12 20.44
C ASP A 10 -45.56 23.98 19.32
N GLU A 11 -44.56 24.88 19.29
CA GLU A 11 -43.53 24.92 18.25
C GLU A 11 -42.56 23.73 18.37
N PHE A 12 -42.45 22.93 17.30
CA PHE A 12 -41.57 21.76 17.22
C PHE A 12 -40.36 22.02 16.32
N ASP A 13 -39.15 21.85 16.84
CA ASP A 13 -37.92 21.88 16.03
C ASP A 13 -37.07 20.67 16.34
N ARG A 14 -36.49 20.08 15.30
CA ARG A 14 -35.60 18.94 15.41
C ARG A 14 -34.22 19.32 14.89
N ARG A 15 -33.19 18.84 15.57
CA ARG A 15 -31.81 19.16 15.23
C ARG A 15 -30.90 17.97 15.41
N VAL A 16 -30.02 17.74 14.45
CA VAL A 16 -28.86 16.86 14.61
C VAL A 16 -27.58 17.68 14.81
N ARG A 17 -26.68 17.21 15.66
CA ARG A 17 -25.35 17.79 15.83
C ARG A 17 -24.33 16.74 16.25
N PHE A 18 -23.06 16.99 15.94
CA PHE A 18 -21.98 16.25 16.57
C PHE A 18 -21.78 16.73 18.01
N VAL A 19 -21.63 15.78 18.94
CA VAL A 19 -21.17 16.01 20.31
C VAL A 19 -19.64 15.94 20.33
N GLU A 20 -19.10 14.89 19.72
CA GLU A 20 -17.66 14.67 19.57
C GLU A 20 -17.36 14.24 18.14
N ALA A 21 -16.49 15.00 17.48
CA ALA A 21 -16.03 14.73 16.13
C ALA A 21 -14.52 15.03 16.08
N PRO A 22 -13.66 13.99 16.19
CA PRO A 22 -12.22 14.17 16.10
C PRO A 22 -11.83 14.84 14.78
N ARG A 23 -10.89 15.80 14.84
CA ARG A 23 -10.38 16.47 13.63
C ARG A 23 -9.48 15.58 12.78
N PHE A 24 -8.94 14.52 13.37
CA PHE A 24 -8.01 13.60 12.72
C PHE A 24 -8.45 12.15 12.95
N GLY A 25 -8.25 11.31 11.94
CA GLY A 25 -8.46 9.86 12.02
C GLY A 25 -7.48 9.14 11.11
N ILE A 26 -7.22 7.85 11.34
CA ILE A 26 -6.35 7.06 10.47
C ILE A 26 -7.19 6.54 9.31
N ALA A 27 -6.76 6.80 8.07
CA ALA A 27 -7.45 6.31 6.89
C ALA A 27 -7.53 4.78 6.89
N GLY A 28 -8.71 4.22 6.62
CA GLY A 28 -8.97 2.79 6.62
C GLY A 28 -9.18 2.15 8.00
N LYS A 29 -9.04 2.90 9.10
CA LYS A 29 -9.33 2.41 10.45
C LYS A 29 -10.65 2.98 10.98
N PRO A 30 -11.32 2.27 11.90
CA PRO A 30 -12.49 2.79 12.60
C PRO A 30 -12.15 4.07 13.36
N LEU A 31 -13.03 5.07 13.26
CA LEU A 31 -12.99 6.32 14.00
C LEU A 31 -14.29 6.45 14.78
N GLU A 32 -14.16 6.54 16.10
CA GLU A 32 -15.29 6.78 16.99
C GLU A 32 -15.67 8.27 16.98
N MET A 33 -16.97 8.53 16.85
CA MET A 33 -17.61 9.83 16.91
C MET A 33 -18.84 9.71 17.81
N THR A 34 -19.37 10.85 18.26
CA THR A 34 -20.63 10.90 18.99
C THR A 34 -21.50 12.02 18.43
N TYR A 35 -22.77 11.73 18.22
CA TYR A 35 -23.75 12.70 17.77
C TYR A 35 -24.98 12.70 18.67
N GLU A 36 -25.81 13.73 18.56
CA GLU A 36 -27.05 13.86 19.30
C GLU A 36 -28.12 14.42 18.37
N VAL A 37 -29.34 13.87 18.49
CA VAL A 37 -30.55 14.45 17.94
C VAL A 37 -31.33 15.07 19.09
N THR A 38 -31.81 16.30 18.93
CA THR A 38 -32.60 16.99 19.95
C THR A 38 -33.91 17.47 19.34
N ASP A 39 -35.00 17.24 20.07
CA ASP A 39 -36.33 17.75 19.75
C ASP A 39 -36.72 18.84 20.76
N THR A 40 -37.36 19.90 20.27
CA THR A 40 -38.04 20.89 21.10
C THR A 40 -39.53 20.56 21.10
N GLY A 41 -40.15 20.35 22.26
CA GLY A 41 -41.55 19.90 22.41
C GLY A 41 -41.67 18.39 22.66
N ASP A 42 -42.89 17.85 22.63
CA ASP A 42 -43.16 16.40 22.82
C ASP A 42 -42.79 15.61 21.54
N GLY A 43 -41.49 15.50 21.28
CA GLY A 43 -40.92 14.62 20.26
C GLY A 43 -40.85 13.18 20.76
N GLY A 44 -41.69 12.30 20.22
CA GLY A 44 -41.69 10.87 20.54
C GLY A 44 -41.12 10.02 19.41
N GLY A 45 -40.34 8.99 19.76
CA GLY A 45 -39.86 7.95 18.84
C GLY A 45 -38.38 8.06 18.49
N THR A 46 -37.86 7.02 17.83
CA THR A 46 -36.50 7.04 17.27
C THR A 46 -36.49 7.82 15.95
N VAL A 47 -35.33 8.38 15.63
CA VAL A 47 -35.11 9.17 14.42
C VAL A 47 -34.04 8.48 13.59
N SER A 48 -34.37 8.20 12.33
CA SER A 48 -33.41 7.66 11.38
C SER A 48 -32.40 8.74 10.97
N VAL A 49 -31.11 8.44 11.10
CA VAL A 49 -29.99 9.33 10.80
C VAL A 49 -29.16 8.72 9.67
N GLU A 50 -29.20 9.33 8.50
CA GLU A 50 -28.34 8.94 7.39
C GLU A 50 -26.93 9.51 7.60
N VAL A 51 -25.93 8.65 7.52
CA VAL A 51 -24.51 9.02 7.63
C VAL A 51 -23.86 8.91 6.26
N ARG A 52 -23.40 10.05 5.74
CA ARG A 52 -22.68 10.13 4.46
C ARG A 52 -21.23 10.51 4.68
N ILE A 53 -20.33 9.92 3.90
CA ILE A 53 -18.93 10.32 3.83
C ILE A 53 -18.61 10.73 2.40
N ASN A 54 -18.15 11.96 2.21
CA ASN A 54 -17.84 12.53 0.89
C ASN A 54 -19.02 12.43 -0.12
N GLY A 55 -20.27 12.39 0.38
CA GLY A 55 -21.49 12.28 -0.41
C GLY A 55 -22.05 10.86 -0.56
N ASP A 56 -21.25 9.83 -0.26
CA ASP A 56 -21.69 8.44 -0.32
C ASP A 56 -22.38 8.02 0.98
N LEU A 57 -23.55 7.38 0.89
CA LEU A 57 -24.26 6.84 2.04
C LEU A 57 -23.53 5.61 2.58
N VAL A 58 -23.04 5.70 3.81
CA VAL A 58 -22.24 4.65 4.46
C VAL A 58 -23.10 3.79 5.39
N THR A 59 -23.92 4.43 6.21
CA THR A 59 -24.83 3.74 7.14
C THR A 59 -26.08 4.59 7.42
N THR A 60 -27.08 3.97 8.03
CA THR A 60 -28.27 4.62 8.57
C THR A 60 -28.46 4.13 9.99
N GLU A 61 -28.39 5.05 10.95
CA GLU A 61 -28.48 4.78 12.38
C GLU A 61 -29.86 5.19 12.92
N GLU A 62 -30.29 4.58 14.01
CA GLU A 62 -31.48 5.00 14.75
C GLU A 62 -31.06 5.76 16.01
N ALA A 63 -31.48 7.02 16.13
CA ALA A 63 -31.16 7.88 17.26
C ALA A 63 -32.34 8.07 18.20
N VAL A 64 -32.08 8.09 19.50
CA VAL A 64 -33.08 8.48 20.51
C VAL A 64 -32.91 9.97 20.80
N PRO A 65 -33.92 10.82 20.56
CA PRO A 65 -33.83 12.24 20.87
C PRO A 65 -33.43 12.51 22.34
N GLY A 66 -32.49 13.43 22.54
CA GLY A 66 -31.93 13.80 23.85
C GLY A 66 -30.87 12.84 24.39
N ALA A 67 -30.52 11.77 23.66
CA ALA A 67 -29.42 10.88 24.00
C ALA A 67 -28.23 11.07 23.07
N ALA A 68 -27.02 10.99 23.64
CA ALA A 68 -25.79 10.92 22.86
C ALA A 68 -25.64 9.51 22.27
N MET A 69 -25.53 9.45 20.94
CA MET A 69 -25.43 8.21 20.17
C MET A 69 -23.99 8.00 19.68
N PRO A 70 -23.40 6.82 19.91
CA PRO A 70 -22.10 6.50 19.33
C PRO A 70 -22.23 6.33 17.82
N LEU A 71 -21.16 6.68 17.09
CA LEU A 71 -21.05 6.50 15.67
C LEU A 71 -19.64 6.03 15.33
N GLU A 72 -19.51 4.87 14.73
CA GLU A 72 -18.25 4.39 14.20
C GLU A 72 -18.24 4.54 12.68
N ILE A 73 -17.23 5.22 12.14
CA ILE A 73 -17.04 5.37 10.70
C ILE A 73 -15.63 4.97 10.28
N ILE A 74 -15.47 4.52 9.03
CA ILE A 74 -14.16 4.29 8.43
C ILE A 74 -13.85 5.48 7.53
N VAL A 75 -12.75 6.20 7.83
CA VAL A 75 -12.28 7.31 6.99
C VAL A 75 -11.66 6.74 5.71
N PRO A 76 -12.23 6.97 4.51
CA PRO A 76 -11.83 6.23 3.32
C PRO A 76 -10.47 6.67 2.76
N ASN A 77 -10.13 7.96 2.88
CA ASN A 77 -8.97 8.54 2.22
C ASN A 77 -8.11 9.35 3.18
N GLY A 78 -6.82 9.44 2.87
CA GLY A 78 -5.95 10.47 3.45
C GLY A 78 -6.35 11.87 2.99
N GLY A 79 -6.16 12.87 3.86
CA GLY A 79 -6.60 14.25 3.65
C GLY A 79 -8.03 14.49 4.09
N ARG A 80 -8.65 15.54 3.56
CA ARG A 80 -9.94 16.04 4.06
C ARG A 80 -11.10 15.11 3.69
N ASN A 81 -11.83 14.61 4.69
CA ASN A 81 -13.07 13.86 4.55
C ASN A 81 -14.22 14.64 5.19
N ILE A 82 -15.38 14.63 4.54
CA ILE A 82 -16.59 15.32 5.01
C ILE A 82 -17.58 14.27 5.48
N VAL A 83 -17.92 14.29 6.76
CA VAL A 83 -18.93 13.44 7.38
C VAL A 83 -20.21 14.26 7.53
N GLU A 84 -21.28 13.84 6.88
CA GLU A 84 -22.60 14.49 6.95
C GLU A 84 -23.58 13.57 7.66
N LEU A 85 -24.25 14.10 8.68
CA LEU A 85 -25.44 13.51 9.28
C LEU A 85 -26.65 14.23 8.70
N SER A 86 -27.66 13.49 8.28
CA SER A 86 -28.93 14.06 7.87
C SER A 86 -30.11 13.28 8.43
N ILE A 87 -31.12 14.00 8.89
CA ILE A 87 -32.35 13.43 9.43
C ILE A 87 -33.56 13.87 8.59
N PRO A 88 -34.63 13.06 8.52
CA PRO A 88 -35.83 13.41 7.77
C PRO A 88 -36.56 14.57 8.44
N ARG A 89 -37.16 15.44 7.62
CA ARG A 89 -38.00 16.54 8.10
C ARG A 89 -39.25 16.00 8.78
N ALA A 90 -39.58 16.51 9.96
CA ALA A 90 -40.86 16.23 10.61
C ALA A 90 -41.96 17.18 10.09
N GLY A 91 -43.23 16.80 10.24
CA GLY A 91 -44.37 17.52 9.65
C GLY A 91 -44.46 19.00 10.09
N ASP A 92 -44.51 19.21 11.40
CA ASP A 92 -44.71 20.55 12.01
C ASP A 92 -43.39 21.25 12.37
N GLU A 93 -42.31 20.88 11.68
CA GLU A 93 -40.97 21.38 11.97
C GLU A 93 -40.74 22.82 11.48
N VAL A 94 -40.29 23.67 12.41
CA VAL A 94 -39.97 25.09 12.19
C VAL A 94 -39.03 25.28 11.02
N THR A 95 -37.93 24.52 10.97
CA THR A 95 -36.95 24.63 9.90
C THR A 95 -36.21 23.32 9.62
N PRO A 96 -36.10 22.90 8.35
CA PRO A 96 -35.27 21.77 8.00
C PRO A 96 -33.76 22.09 8.02
N ALA A 97 -33.37 23.35 8.28
CA ALA A 97 -31.97 23.76 8.24
C ALA A 97 -31.11 23.07 9.32
N ASN A 98 -31.72 22.71 10.45
CA ASN A 98 -31.07 22.05 11.57
C ASN A 98 -31.02 20.52 11.42
N ASN A 99 -31.60 19.98 10.35
CA ASN A 99 -31.63 18.55 10.06
C ASN A 99 -30.37 18.02 9.38
N ARG A 100 -29.31 18.84 9.34
CA ARG A 100 -28.02 18.44 8.80
C ARG A 100 -26.89 18.93 9.70
N ALA A 101 -25.92 18.06 9.93
CA ALA A 101 -24.69 18.40 10.61
C ALA A 101 -23.50 17.89 9.81
N VAL A 102 -22.44 18.70 9.73
CA VAL A 102 -21.23 18.35 8.98
C VAL A 102 -20.03 18.44 9.90
N ALA A 103 -19.21 17.40 9.88
CA ALA A 103 -17.88 17.37 10.48
C ALA A 103 -16.83 17.17 9.39
N VAL A 104 -15.67 17.80 9.58
CA VAL A 104 -14.52 17.63 8.70
C VAL A 104 -13.45 16.86 9.47
N VAL A 105 -13.03 15.73 8.90
CA VAL A 105 -12.00 14.85 9.47
C VAL A 105 -10.84 14.77 8.49
N ASP A 106 -9.65 15.17 8.91
CA ASP A 106 -8.42 14.98 8.15
C ASP A 106 -7.86 13.56 8.40
N GLY A 107 -7.97 12.71 7.38
CA GLY A 107 -7.42 11.37 7.36
C GLY A 107 -5.90 11.40 7.29
N ILE A 108 -5.23 10.83 8.28
CA ILE A 108 -3.79 10.58 8.27
C ILE A 108 -3.58 9.20 7.67
N ARG A 109 -2.74 9.10 6.63
CA ARG A 109 -2.30 7.80 6.14
C ARG A 109 -1.26 7.24 7.10
N GLU A 110 -1.38 5.97 7.47
CA GLU A 110 -0.22 5.27 8.03
C GLU A 110 0.87 5.17 6.97
N ASN A 111 2.11 5.35 7.41
CA ASN A 111 3.25 5.21 6.52
C ASN A 111 3.37 3.76 6.06
N LEU A 112 3.60 3.54 4.77
CA LEU A 112 3.92 2.24 4.21
C LEU A 112 5.27 1.79 4.77
N ARG A 113 5.27 0.73 5.57
CA ARG A 113 6.49 0.16 6.16
C ARG A 113 7.12 -0.80 5.15
N VAL A 114 8.29 -0.44 4.63
CA VAL A 114 8.96 -1.19 3.57
C VAL A 114 10.28 -1.77 4.08
N LEU A 115 10.44 -3.08 3.93
CA LEU A 115 11.71 -3.78 4.14
C LEU A 115 12.39 -4.00 2.77
N LEU A 116 13.47 -3.26 2.50
CA LEU A 116 14.31 -3.47 1.32
C LEU A 116 15.55 -4.28 1.71
N VAL A 117 15.75 -5.42 1.04
CA VAL A 117 16.92 -6.27 1.24
C VAL A 117 17.65 -6.44 -0.09
N SER A 118 18.85 -5.86 -0.15
CA SER A 118 19.69 -5.86 -1.33
C SER A 118 20.79 -6.92 -1.21
N GLY A 119 20.86 -7.86 -2.15
CA GLY A 119 21.79 -8.99 -2.10
C GLY A 119 23.26 -8.63 -2.37
N GLU A 120 23.48 -7.58 -3.16
CA GLU A 120 24.81 -7.04 -3.44
C GLU A 120 24.74 -5.55 -3.85
N PRO A 121 25.80 -4.76 -3.60
CA PRO A 121 25.84 -3.37 -4.06
C PRO A 121 25.77 -3.27 -5.58
N HIS A 122 24.85 -2.45 -6.10
CA HIS A 122 24.72 -2.19 -7.53
C HIS A 122 24.20 -0.77 -7.83
N ALA A 123 24.21 -0.38 -9.11
CA ALA A 123 23.87 0.99 -9.52
C ALA A 123 22.42 1.40 -9.19
N GLY A 124 21.51 0.42 -9.12
CA GLY A 124 20.09 0.64 -8.84
C GLY A 124 19.70 0.65 -7.37
N GLU A 125 20.56 0.20 -6.46
CA GLU A 125 20.28 0.25 -5.02
C GLU A 125 19.98 1.69 -4.55
N ARG A 126 20.78 2.66 -5.04
CA ARG A 126 20.56 4.08 -4.74
C ARG A 126 19.24 4.59 -5.33
N THR A 127 18.82 4.05 -6.46
CA THR A 127 17.55 4.40 -7.10
C THR A 127 16.36 3.99 -6.23
N TRP A 128 16.29 2.72 -5.80
CA TRP A 128 15.23 2.25 -4.91
C TRP A 128 15.17 3.06 -3.62
N ARG A 129 16.33 3.26 -2.99
CA ARG A 129 16.44 4.03 -1.76
C ARG A 129 15.96 5.48 -1.93
N ASN A 130 16.37 6.15 -3.01
CA ASN A 130 15.96 7.53 -3.27
C ASN A 130 14.47 7.63 -3.56
N LEU A 131 13.93 6.71 -4.38
CA LEU A 131 12.51 6.67 -4.70
C LEU A 131 11.67 6.51 -3.44
N LEU A 132 11.98 5.51 -2.62
CA LEU A 132 11.21 5.21 -1.41
C LEU A 132 11.39 6.27 -0.32
N LYS A 133 12.61 6.80 -0.11
CA LYS A 133 12.83 7.87 0.89
C LYS A 133 12.28 9.24 0.48
N SER A 134 12.03 9.46 -0.82
CA SER A 134 11.48 10.73 -1.29
C SER A 134 10.01 10.90 -0.94
N ASP A 135 9.32 9.79 -0.68
CA ASP A 135 7.93 9.78 -0.24
C ASP A 135 7.87 9.82 1.30
N ALA A 136 7.31 10.91 1.84
CA ALA A 136 7.16 11.08 3.29
C ALA A 136 6.19 10.05 3.91
N SER A 137 5.39 9.37 3.10
CA SER A 137 4.49 8.31 3.52
C SER A 137 5.14 6.91 3.55
N VAL A 138 6.46 6.81 3.42
CA VAL A 138 7.19 5.52 3.42
C VAL A 138 8.22 5.46 4.54
N ASP A 139 8.06 4.46 5.41
CA ASP A 139 9.04 4.11 6.43
C ASP A 139 9.94 2.99 5.92
N LEU A 140 11.12 3.36 5.41
CA LEU A 140 12.06 2.42 4.77
C LEU A 140 13.09 1.87 5.77
N VAL A 141 13.06 0.55 5.98
CA VAL A 141 14.16 -0.23 6.57
C VAL A 141 14.94 -0.89 5.44
N HIS A 142 16.23 -0.56 5.30
CA HIS A 142 17.05 -1.04 4.19
C HIS A 142 18.37 -1.66 4.66
N PHE A 143 18.64 -2.88 4.20
CA PHE A 143 19.89 -3.59 4.39
C PHE A 143 20.50 -4.02 3.06
N THR A 144 21.83 -3.89 2.94
CA THR A 144 22.61 -4.42 1.82
C THR A 144 23.56 -5.48 2.36
N ILE A 145 23.56 -6.68 1.77
CA ILE A 145 24.54 -7.73 2.13
C ILE A 145 25.88 -7.34 1.52
N LEU A 146 26.72 -6.67 2.33
CA LEU A 146 28.00 -6.10 1.89
C LEU A 146 29.10 -7.14 1.64
N ARG A 147 28.95 -8.37 2.16
CA ARG A 147 29.99 -9.40 2.04
C ARG A 147 29.40 -10.82 1.90
N PRO A 148 29.72 -11.55 0.82
CA PRO A 148 29.48 -12.99 0.73
C PRO A 148 30.35 -13.74 1.74
N PRO A 149 29.82 -14.75 2.47
CA PRO A 149 30.57 -15.49 3.49
C PRO A 149 31.85 -16.19 2.96
N GLU A 150 31.90 -16.46 1.65
CA GLU A 150 33.02 -17.10 0.97
C GLU A 150 34.26 -16.19 0.83
N LYS A 151 34.12 -14.85 0.91
CA LYS A 151 35.24 -13.91 0.97
C LYS A 151 35.71 -13.77 2.42
N GLN A 152 36.42 -14.78 2.90
CA GLN A 152 37.01 -14.79 4.23
C GLN A 152 38.10 -13.72 4.35
N ASP A 153 37.85 -12.67 5.13
CA ASP A 153 38.92 -12.03 5.89
C ASP A 153 39.17 -12.93 7.11
N GLY A 154 40.42 -13.18 7.45
CA GLY A 154 40.81 -13.90 8.68
C GLY A 154 40.51 -13.15 9.99
N THR A 155 39.63 -12.15 9.94
CA THR A 155 39.21 -11.33 11.06
C THR A 155 37.99 -11.99 11.73
N PRO A 156 38.05 -12.31 13.03
CA PRO A 156 36.93 -12.82 13.81
C PRO A 156 35.63 -12.03 13.58
N ILE A 157 34.48 -12.71 13.57
CA ILE A 157 33.16 -12.09 13.27
C ILE A 157 32.83 -10.92 14.22
N ASN A 158 33.34 -10.95 15.46
CA ASN A 158 33.24 -9.90 16.46
C ASN A 158 34.21 -8.71 16.23
N GLU A 159 35.14 -8.81 15.29
CA GLU A 159 36.13 -7.78 14.93
C GLU A 159 35.81 -7.11 13.57
N LEU A 160 34.81 -7.61 12.83
CA LEU A 160 34.27 -6.92 11.67
C LEU A 160 33.34 -5.80 12.15
N SER A 161 33.63 -4.54 11.80
CA SER A 161 32.85 -3.35 12.16
C SER A 161 31.48 -3.25 11.43
N LEU A 162 30.89 -4.40 11.13
CA LEU A 162 29.60 -4.55 10.47
C LEU A 162 28.59 -5.02 11.52
N ILE A 163 27.53 -4.23 11.73
CA ILE A 163 26.37 -4.67 12.52
C ILE A 163 25.81 -5.92 11.80
N ALA A 164 25.76 -7.04 12.51
CA ALA A 164 25.23 -8.29 11.95
C ALA A 164 23.82 -8.06 11.42
N PHE A 165 23.50 -8.62 10.26
CA PHE A 165 22.17 -8.51 9.67
C PHE A 165 21.14 -9.12 10.63
N PRO A 166 20.17 -8.34 11.16
CA PRO A 166 19.29 -8.78 12.23
C PRO A 166 18.14 -9.64 11.67
N THR A 167 18.49 -10.78 11.07
CA THR A 167 17.56 -11.64 10.32
C THR A 167 16.40 -12.12 11.17
N ARG A 168 16.64 -12.48 12.44
CA ARG A 168 15.57 -12.90 13.37
C ARG A 168 14.59 -11.76 13.66
N GLU A 169 15.09 -10.57 13.98
CA GLU A 169 14.22 -9.43 14.28
C GLU A 169 13.34 -9.09 13.07
N LEU A 170 13.92 -9.07 11.87
CA LEU A 170 13.21 -8.67 10.66
C LEU A 170 12.24 -9.73 10.13
N PHE A 171 12.65 -11.00 10.10
CA PHE A 171 11.90 -12.07 9.43
C PHE A 171 11.14 -13.00 10.38
N VAL A 172 11.22 -12.77 11.69
CA VAL A 172 10.49 -13.56 12.70
C VAL A 172 9.70 -12.66 13.62
N GLU A 173 10.33 -11.64 14.20
CA GLU A 173 9.68 -10.82 15.23
C GLU A 173 8.87 -9.67 14.65
N LYS A 174 9.32 -9.09 13.53
CA LYS A 174 8.75 -7.90 12.89
C LYS A 174 8.35 -8.11 11.44
N ILE A 175 8.13 -9.35 11.00
CA ILE A 175 7.77 -9.59 9.59
C ILE A 175 6.39 -9.02 9.25
N ASP A 176 5.43 -9.19 10.15
CA ASP A 176 4.04 -8.68 10.02
C ASP A 176 3.93 -7.17 10.23
N ASP A 177 5.03 -6.55 10.64
CA ASP A 177 5.19 -5.12 10.85
C ASP A 177 5.46 -4.38 9.52
N PHE A 178 5.74 -5.11 8.43
CA PHE A 178 6.01 -4.54 7.11
C PHE A 178 4.82 -4.77 6.16
N ASP A 179 4.45 -3.72 5.42
CA ASP A 179 3.44 -3.81 4.37
C ASP A 179 4.00 -4.38 3.06
N LEU A 180 5.31 -4.21 2.84
CA LEU A 180 6.00 -4.64 1.64
C LEU A 180 7.43 -5.09 1.95
N ILE A 181 7.78 -6.28 1.46
CA ILE A 181 9.16 -6.76 1.39
C ILE A 181 9.66 -6.63 -0.05
N ILE A 182 10.80 -5.99 -0.25
CA ILE A 182 11.49 -5.88 -1.54
C ILE A 182 12.79 -6.66 -1.48
N LEU A 183 12.92 -7.66 -2.34
CA LEU A 183 14.17 -8.39 -2.59
C LEU A 183 14.83 -7.82 -3.85
N ASP A 184 15.88 -7.02 -3.65
CA ASP A 184 16.64 -6.39 -4.73
C ASP A 184 17.92 -7.17 -4.99
N ARG A 185 17.99 -7.80 -6.16
CA ARG A 185 19.09 -8.68 -6.57
C ARG A 185 19.50 -9.71 -5.52
N TYR A 186 18.52 -10.26 -4.83
CA TYR A 186 18.75 -11.17 -3.71
C TYR A 186 18.95 -12.61 -4.17
N GLN A 187 19.91 -13.29 -3.55
CA GLN A 187 20.19 -14.70 -3.79
C GLN A 187 20.33 -15.45 -2.47
N HIS A 188 20.00 -16.73 -2.50
CA HIS A 188 20.19 -17.62 -1.38
C HIS A 188 21.69 -17.82 -1.09
N ARG A 189 22.14 -17.15 -0.04
CA ARG A 189 23.45 -17.36 0.60
C ARG A 189 23.22 -17.91 2.02
N ASP A 190 24.28 -18.41 2.64
CA ASP A 190 24.32 -18.85 4.05
C ASP A 190 24.05 -17.72 5.08
N VAL A 191 23.58 -16.55 4.63
CA VAL A 191 23.21 -15.41 5.47
C VAL A 191 21.76 -15.53 5.97
N LEU A 192 20.84 -16.01 5.13
CA LEU A 192 19.43 -16.15 5.49
C LEU A 192 19.08 -17.64 5.64
N PRO A 193 18.76 -18.10 6.86
CA PRO A 193 18.33 -19.48 7.10
C PRO A 193 17.19 -19.89 6.17
N VAL A 194 17.19 -21.15 5.71
CA VAL A 194 16.17 -21.71 4.80
C VAL A 194 14.75 -21.50 5.34
N LEU A 195 14.58 -21.63 6.66
CA LEU A 195 13.30 -21.45 7.35
C LEU A 195 12.71 -20.04 7.16
N TYR A 196 13.54 -19.00 7.00
CA TYR A 196 13.03 -17.64 6.88
C TYR A 196 12.42 -17.36 5.51
N TYR A 197 12.81 -18.11 4.46
CA TYR A 197 12.10 -18.06 3.17
C TYR A 197 10.67 -18.59 3.29
N ASP A 198 10.45 -19.60 4.14
CA ASP A 198 9.13 -20.12 4.44
C ASP A 198 8.28 -19.07 5.17
N TYR A 199 8.87 -18.34 6.14
CA TYR A 199 8.18 -17.23 6.79
C TYR A 199 7.83 -16.09 5.84
N ILE A 200 8.70 -15.74 4.89
CA ILE A 200 8.36 -14.76 3.83
C ILE A 200 7.20 -15.29 2.97
N ALA A 201 7.23 -16.56 2.58
CA ALA A 201 6.13 -17.16 1.82
C ALA A 201 4.80 -17.09 2.59
N GLN A 202 4.81 -17.46 3.89
CA GLN A 202 3.62 -17.39 4.75
C GLN A 202 3.14 -15.94 4.94
N TYR A 203 4.05 -14.99 5.16
CA TYR A 203 3.73 -13.57 5.25
C TYR A 203 2.97 -13.09 4.00
N VAL A 204 3.45 -13.43 2.81
CA VAL A 204 2.73 -13.12 1.56
C VAL A 204 1.40 -13.85 1.53
N GLN A 205 1.36 -15.14 1.86
CA GLN A 205 0.12 -15.91 1.87
C GLN A 205 -0.98 -15.27 2.72
N ASN A 206 -0.59 -14.64 3.83
CA ASN A 206 -1.48 -14.00 4.81
C ASN A 206 -1.77 -12.52 4.54
N GLY A 207 -1.50 -12.01 3.33
CA GLY A 207 -1.88 -10.64 2.92
C GLY A 207 -0.72 -9.68 2.70
N GLY A 208 0.51 -10.08 3.05
CA GLY A 208 1.71 -9.30 2.82
C GLY A 208 2.02 -9.07 1.34
N ALA A 209 2.87 -8.08 1.04
CA ALA A 209 3.33 -7.81 -0.32
C ALA A 209 4.80 -8.15 -0.52
N LEU A 210 5.13 -8.73 -1.67
CA LEU A 210 6.50 -9.04 -2.07
C LEU A 210 6.82 -8.46 -3.45
N LEU A 211 7.94 -7.73 -3.55
CA LEU A 211 8.52 -7.31 -4.83
C LEU A 211 9.89 -7.95 -4.99
N VAL A 212 10.10 -8.65 -6.10
CA VAL A 212 11.41 -9.20 -6.49
C VAL A 212 11.93 -8.44 -7.69
N ALA A 213 13.03 -7.70 -7.52
CA ALA A 213 13.81 -7.13 -8.62
C ALA A 213 14.97 -8.08 -8.94
N ALA A 214 14.79 -8.89 -9.97
CA ALA A 214 15.71 -9.97 -10.32
C ALA A 214 16.85 -9.49 -11.22
N GLY A 215 18.08 -9.78 -10.81
CA GLY A 215 19.28 -9.73 -11.66
C GLY A 215 19.76 -11.13 -12.04
N PRO A 216 20.99 -11.25 -12.60
CA PRO A 216 21.59 -12.51 -13.02
C PRO A 216 21.53 -13.65 -12.00
N GLU A 217 21.63 -13.31 -10.72
CA GLU A 217 21.59 -14.26 -9.62
C GLU A 217 20.27 -15.05 -9.51
N TYR A 218 19.15 -14.52 -10.03
CA TYR A 218 17.90 -15.26 -10.11
C TYR A 218 17.98 -16.45 -11.07
N ALA A 219 18.84 -16.38 -12.10
CA ALA A 219 19.11 -17.49 -13.02
C ALA A 219 20.14 -18.49 -12.48
N GLY A 220 20.82 -18.18 -11.38
CA GLY A 220 21.90 -18.99 -10.83
C GLY A 220 21.45 -20.17 -9.97
N GLU A 221 22.43 -20.95 -9.51
CA GLU A 221 22.20 -22.08 -8.59
C GLU A 221 21.77 -21.63 -7.19
N GLN A 222 22.17 -20.41 -6.80
CA GLN A 222 21.78 -19.76 -5.54
C GLN A 222 20.46 -18.98 -5.67
N SER A 223 19.65 -19.25 -6.69
CA SER A 223 18.38 -18.54 -6.88
C SER A 223 17.41 -18.75 -5.70
N ILE A 224 16.70 -17.69 -5.31
CA ILE A 224 15.59 -17.78 -4.35
C ILE A 224 14.46 -18.68 -4.85
N ALA A 225 14.39 -18.96 -6.15
CA ALA A 225 13.47 -19.95 -6.71
C ALA A 225 13.76 -21.39 -6.30
N ARG A 226 14.92 -21.64 -5.67
CA ARG A 226 15.32 -22.96 -5.14
C ARG A 226 15.17 -23.05 -3.62
N THR A 227 14.41 -22.14 -3.02
CA THR A 227 14.12 -22.12 -1.58
C THR A 227 12.62 -22.31 -1.32
N PRO A 228 12.18 -22.46 -0.06
CA PRO A 228 10.75 -22.48 0.28
C PRO A 228 9.95 -21.24 -0.14
N LEU A 229 10.59 -20.16 -0.62
CA LEU A 229 9.89 -19.00 -1.19
C LEU A 229 9.23 -19.31 -2.54
N LEU A 230 9.65 -20.38 -3.21
CA LEU A 230 9.19 -20.80 -4.52
C LEU A 230 7.67 -20.65 -4.76
N PRO A 231 6.76 -21.11 -3.88
CA PRO A 231 5.33 -21.03 -4.12
C PRO A 231 4.78 -19.60 -4.26
N ALA A 232 5.46 -18.60 -3.68
CA ALA A 232 5.06 -17.20 -3.80
C ALA A 232 5.58 -16.54 -5.09
N LEU A 233 6.58 -17.13 -5.77
CA LEU A 233 7.21 -16.51 -6.94
C LEU A 233 6.36 -16.70 -8.21
N PRO A 234 6.09 -15.63 -8.99
CA PRO A 234 5.25 -15.72 -10.18
C PRO A 234 5.83 -16.56 -11.32
N ALA A 235 7.16 -16.70 -11.43
CA ALA A 235 7.77 -17.41 -12.55
C ALA A 235 9.12 -18.03 -12.21
N MET A 236 9.44 -19.15 -12.86
CA MET A 236 10.69 -19.88 -12.64
C MET A 236 11.78 -19.46 -13.61
N PRO A 237 13.03 -19.28 -13.14
CA PRO A 237 14.14 -18.95 -14.03
C PRO A 237 14.47 -20.14 -14.93
N THR A 238 14.77 -19.87 -16.21
CA THR A 238 15.24 -20.90 -17.14
C THR A 238 16.74 -21.20 -16.99
N GLY A 239 17.45 -20.40 -16.19
CA GLY A 239 18.91 -20.39 -16.10
C GLY A 239 19.60 -19.46 -17.12
N GLN A 240 18.83 -18.82 -18.00
CA GLN A 240 19.38 -17.92 -19.01
C GLN A 240 19.29 -16.44 -18.59
N VAL A 241 20.41 -15.73 -18.75
CA VAL A 241 20.47 -14.26 -18.73
C VAL A 241 20.59 -13.78 -20.17
N ILE A 242 19.77 -12.81 -20.56
CA ILE A 242 19.73 -12.24 -21.90
C ILE A 242 20.34 -10.84 -21.85
N ASP A 243 21.55 -10.70 -22.39
CA ASP A 243 22.26 -9.42 -22.51
C ASP A 243 22.08 -8.83 -23.92
N GLN A 244 20.94 -8.17 -24.13
CA GLN A 244 20.56 -7.54 -25.40
C GLN A 244 19.83 -6.23 -25.12
N ALA A 245 20.04 -5.21 -25.96
CA ALA A 245 19.28 -3.96 -25.89
C ALA A 245 17.80 -4.17 -26.27
N PHE A 246 16.87 -3.65 -25.46
CA PHE A 246 15.43 -3.64 -25.72
C PHE A 246 14.75 -2.44 -25.06
N HIS A 247 13.60 -2.01 -25.60
CA HIS A 247 12.69 -1.12 -24.88
C HIS A 247 11.68 -1.97 -24.11
N PRO A 248 11.54 -1.79 -22.78
CA PRO A 248 10.39 -2.30 -22.05
C PRO A 248 9.09 -1.81 -22.68
N ARG A 249 8.13 -2.71 -22.90
CA ARG A 249 6.82 -2.40 -23.49
C ARG A 249 5.70 -2.86 -22.58
N LEU A 250 4.60 -2.12 -22.54
CA LEU A 250 3.38 -2.59 -21.89
C LEU A 250 2.77 -3.72 -22.71
N THR A 251 2.12 -4.66 -22.02
CA THR A 251 1.18 -5.59 -22.66
C THR A 251 -0.20 -4.94 -22.76
N GLU A 252 -1.13 -5.55 -23.50
CA GLU A 252 -2.54 -5.12 -23.49
C GLU A 252 -3.11 -5.08 -22.06
N THR A 253 -2.74 -6.06 -21.21
CA THR A 253 -3.09 -6.05 -19.78
C THR A 253 -2.44 -4.85 -19.07
N GLY A 254 -1.15 -4.61 -19.32
CA GLY A 254 -0.40 -3.51 -18.73
C GLY A 254 -0.96 -2.12 -19.07
N GLU A 255 -1.50 -1.92 -20.27
CA GLU A 255 -2.13 -0.64 -20.66
C GLU A 255 -3.36 -0.30 -19.79
N ARG A 256 -4.04 -1.31 -19.26
CA ARG A 256 -5.26 -1.14 -18.44
C ARG A 256 -4.97 -1.27 -16.94
N HIS A 257 -3.89 -1.96 -16.58
CA HIS A 257 -3.59 -2.32 -15.20
C HIS A 257 -3.17 -1.09 -14.37
N PRO A 258 -3.70 -0.89 -13.13
CA PRO A 258 -3.40 0.29 -12.31
C PRO A 258 -1.91 0.55 -12.03
N VAL A 259 -1.08 -0.50 -12.02
CA VAL A 259 0.38 -0.39 -11.79
C VAL A 259 1.12 0.27 -12.96
N THR A 260 0.63 0.11 -14.19
CA THR A 260 1.37 0.49 -15.41
C THR A 260 0.62 1.46 -16.33
N ARG A 261 -0.71 1.60 -16.19
CA ARG A 261 -1.55 2.47 -17.05
C ARG A 261 -1.18 3.96 -17.02
N GLY A 262 -0.50 4.40 -15.96
CA GLY A 262 -0.08 5.78 -15.77
C GLY A 262 1.38 6.07 -16.14
N LEU A 263 2.05 5.14 -16.83
CA LEU A 263 3.43 5.34 -17.26
C LEU A 263 3.48 6.27 -18.49
N ASP A 264 3.94 7.49 -18.27
CA ASP A 264 4.14 8.48 -19.33
C ASP A 264 5.14 7.96 -20.38
N GLY A 265 4.82 8.15 -21.66
CA GLY A 265 5.67 7.67 -22.77
C GLY A 265 5.37 6.25 -23.24
N ALA A 266 4.48 5.51 -22.56
CA ALA A 266 4.10 4.14 -22.95
C ALA A 266 3.36 4.06 -24.30
N ALA A 267 2.66 5.13 -24.68
CA ALA A 267 1.78 5.15 -25.84
C ALA A 267 2.49 5.41 -27.19
N SER A 268 3.82 5.54 -27.21
CA SER A 268 4.60 5.73 -28.44
C SER A 268 5.38 4.46 -28.82
N GLU A 269 5.78 4.36 -30.09
CA GLU A 269 6.66 3.30 -30.57
C GLU A 269 7.89 3.91 -31.30
N PRO A 270 9.12 3.74 -30.77
CA PRO A 270 9.43 3.13 -29.48
C PRO A 270 8.86 3.97 -28.31
N PRO A 271 8.67 3.36 -27.12
CA PRO A 271 8.27 4.09 -25.93
C PRO A 271 9.24 5.24 -25.59
N GLN A 272 8.75 6.33 -25.00
CA GLN A 272 9.55 7.52 -24.65
C GLN A 272 10.35 7.32 -23.36
N TRP A 273 11.08 6.22 -23.27
CA TRP A 273 12.01 5.93 -22.17
C TRP A 273 13.20 5.11 -22.66
N SER A 274 14.25 5.07 -21.85
CA SER A 274 15.50 4.39 -22.16
C SER A 274 15.32 2.92 -22.51
N ARG A 275 16.25 2.42 -23.32
CA ARG A 275 16.48 0.98 -23.47
C ARG A 275 17.07 0.40 -22.18
N TRP A 276 16.75 -0.86 -21.94
CA TRP A 276 17.47 -1.74 -21.01
C TRP A 276 18.29 -2.74 -21.82
N PHE A 277 19.22 -3.42 -21.16
CA PHE A 277 20.24 -4.27 -21.77
C PHE A 277 20.28 -5.67 -21.19
N ARG A 278 19.56 -5.93 -20.09
CA ARG A 278 19.60 -7.20 -19.38
C ARG A 278 18.22 -7.64 -18.92
N GLN A 279 17.90 -8.91 -19.18
CA GLN A 279 16.67 -9.54 -18.73
C GLN A 279 16.95 -10.99 -18.32
N VAL A 280 16.32 -11.43 -17.23
CA VAL A 280 16.34 -12.83 -16.81
C VAL A 280 15.21 -13.57 -17.53
N ALA A 281 15.54 -14.68 -18.19
CA ALA A 281 14.52 -15.50 -18.83
C ALA A 281 13.80 -16.38 -17.81
N VAL A 282 12.48 -16.43 -17.92
CA VAL A 282 11.62 -17.28 -17.11
C VAL A 282 10.69 -18.11 -17.98
N ASP A 283 10.22 -19.23 -17.42
CA ASP A 283 9.20 -20.09 -18.01
C ASP A 283 7.92 -20.08 -17.17
N GLN A 284 6.80 -20.32 -17.84
CA GLN A 284 5.48 -20.52 -17.23
C GLN A 284 5.09 -19.44 -16.21
N PRO A 285 5.02 -18.15 -16.62
CA PRO A 285 4.61 -17.08 -15.71
C PRO A 285 3.17 -17.30 -15.22
N GLN A 286 2.97 -17.11 -13.92
CA GLN A 286 1.68 -17.12 -13.24
C GLN A 286 1.21 -15.70 -12.98
N GLY A 287 -0.08 -15.45 -13.17
CA GLY A 287 -0.69 -14.13 -13.02
C GLY A 287 -0.62 -13.28 -14.28
N GLU A 288 -0.53 -11.96 -14.11
CA GLU A 288 -0.62 -10.97 -15.17
C GLU A 288 0.77 -10.46 -15.58
N VAL A 289 1.17 -10.75 -16.82
CA VAL A 289 2.35 -10.13 -17.43
C VAL A 289 1.96 -8.74 -17.92
N VAL A 290 2.37 -7.69 -17.20
CA VAL A 290 2.02 -6.30 -17.51
C VAL A 290 3.08 -5.57 -18.34
N MET A 291 4.30 -6.10 -18.39
CA MET A 291 5.36 -5.60 -19.28
C MET A 291 6.10 -6.74 -19.96
N ARG A 292 6.60 -6.49 -21.17
CA ARG A 292 7.45 -7.39 -21.95
C ARG A 292 8.77 -6.73 -22.31
N GLY A 293 9.78 -7.57 -22.53
CA GLY A 293 11.13 -7.17 -22.91
C GLY A 293 11.60 -7.85 -24.18
N VAL A 294 12.81 -8.42 -24.15
CA VAL A 294 13.46 -9.06 -25.30
C VAL A 294 12.58 -10.16 -25.90
N GLY A 295 12.24 -10.01 -27.18
CA GLY A 295 11.49 -11.03 -27.93
C GLY A 295 10.14 -11.39 -27.31
N GLU A 296 9.39 -10.40 -26.82
CA GLU A 296 8.07 -10.56 -26.17
C GLU A 296 8.09 -11.34 -24.84
N ARG A 297 9.27 -11.62 -24.28
CA ARG A 297 9.40 -12.32 -23.00
C ARG A 297 8.86 -11.48 -21.83
N PRO A 298 8.27 -12.10 -20.80
CA PRO A 298 7.78 -11.41 -19.61
C PRO A 298 8.88 -10.56 -18.95
N LEU A 299 8.54 -9.32 -18.59
CA LEU A 299 9.45 -8.41 -17.89
C LEU A 299 8.93 -8.05 -16.50
N LEU A 300 7.66 -7.69 -16.37
CA LEU A 300 7.01 -7.44 -15.09
C LEU A 300 5.78 -8.33 -14.97
N ILE A 301 5.76 -9.16 -13.93
CA ILE A 301 4.70 -10.12 -13.65
C ILE A 301 4.07 -9.76 -12.31
N LEU A 302 2.74 -9.68 -12.28
CA LEU A 302 1.95 -9.44 -11.07
C LEU A 302 1.13 -10.69 -10.77
N ASN A 303 1.18 -11.17 -9.54
CA ASN A 303 0.46 -12.36 -9.11
C ASN A 303 -0.12 -12.17 -7.71
N ARG A 304 -1.01 -13.09 -7.32
CA ARG A 304 -1.47 -13.25 -5.95
C ARG A 304 -1.01 -14.59 -5.41
N TYR A 305 -0.64 -14.61 -4.15
CA TYR A 305 -0.36 -15.84 -3.42
C TYR A 305 -1.10 -15.77 -2.09
N GLY A 306 -2.11 -16.63 -1.92
CA GLY A 306 -3.09 -16.47 -0.84
C GLY A 306 -3.81 -15.13 -0.93
N GLU A 307 -3.81 -14.39 0.18
CA GLU A 307 -4.39 -13.05 0.29
C GLU A 307 -3.43 -11.93 -0.15
N GLY A 308 -2.13 -12.24 -0.27
CA GLY A 308 -1.10 -11.27 -0.61
C GLY A 308 -0.87 -11.04 -2.09
N ARG A 309 0.09 -10.14 -2.35
CA ARG A 309 0.41 -9.64 -3.69
C ARG A 309 1.88 -9.80 -3.96
N VAL A 310 2.22 -10.30 -5.15
CA VAL A 310 3.61 -10.49 -5.58
C VAL A 310 3.85 -9.81 -6.90
N ALA A 311 4.93 -9.05 -6.98
CA ALA A 311 5.44 -8.48 -8.21
C ALA A 311 6.85 -8.99 -8.47
N GLN A 312 7.12 -9.38 -9.71
CA GLN A 312 8.45 -9.83 -10.12
C GLN A 312 8.89 -9.07 -11.36
N LEU A 313 9.93 -8.26 -11.20
CA LEU A 313 10.61 -7.54 -12.27
C LEU A 313 11.85 -8.34 -12.68
N LEU A 314 11.88 -8.80 -13.93
CA LEU A 314 12.88 -9.71 -14.48
C LEU A 314 14.08 -8.96 -15.07
N SER A 315 14.45 -7.85 -14.45
CA SER A 315 15.63 -7.06 -14.77
C SER A 315 16.02 -6.23 -13.56
N ASP A 316 17.32 -6.04 -13.38
CA ASP A 316 17.87 -5.15 -12.36
C ASP A 316 18.12 -3.73 -12.90
N GLN A 317 17.71 -3.43 -14.13
CA GLN A 317 18.12 -2.21 -14.85
C GLN A 317 17.08 -1.08 -14.86
N GLY A 318 16.04 -1.16 -14.04
CA GLY A 318 15.08 -0.05 -13.86
C GLY A 318 15.73 1.27 -13.44
N TRP A 319 16.95 1.24 -12.90
CA TRP A 319 17.73 2.43 -12.55
C TRP A 319 18.20 3.26 -13.75
N LEU A 320 18.20 2.70 -14.97
CA LEU A 320 18.53 3.47 -16.18
C LEU A 320 17.53 4.60 -16.38
N TRP A 321 16.24 4.32 -16.17
CA TRP A 321 15.16 5.32 -16.22
C TRP A 321 15.29 6.37 -15.12
N ALA A 322 15.61 5.96 -13.90
CA ALA A 322 15.80 6.92 -12.82
C ALA A 322 17.02 7.85 -13.02
N ARG A 323 17.89 7.55 -13.98
CA ARG A 323 19.08 8.34 -14.29
C ARG A 323 18.97 9.18 -15.57
N GLY A 324 17.83 9.20 -16.25
CA GLY A 324 17.69 9.98 -17.48
C GLY A 324 18.47 9.37 -18.66
N PHE A 325 18.81 8.08 -18.62
CA PHE A 325 19.61 7.46 -19.68
C PHE A 325 18.80 7.44 -20.98
N GLU A 326 19.37 7.88 -22.11
CA GLU A 326 18.68 7.91 -23.41
C GLU A 326 17.26 8.53 -23.41
N GLY A 327 16.98 9.48 -22.52
CA GLY A 327 15.67 10.14 -22.42
C GLY A 327 14.60 9.36 -21.64
N GLY A 328 14.99 8.32 -20.89
CA GLY A 328 14.23 7.82 -19.74
C GLY A 328 14.88 8.28 -18.45
#